data_AF-A0A897MZT3-F1
#
_entry.id   AF-A0A897MZT3-F1
#
_cell.length_a   1.000
_cell.length_b   1.000
_cell.length_c   1.000
_cell.angle_alpha   90.00
_cell.angle_beta   90.00
_cell.angle_gamma   90.00
#
_symmetry.space_group_name_H-M   'P 1'
#
loop_
_entity.id
_entity.type
_entity.pdbx_description
1 polymer ?
#
loop_
_entity_poly.entity_id
_entity_poly.type
_entity_poly.pdbx_seq_one_letter_code
_entity_poly.pdbx_strand_id
1 'polypeptide(L)'
;MSTSNDDFRAKLTSLKDDVMTGVSYMIPFVTIGGIFLALGFAWASLPFSGTTVETMFEESARGTLAWFLAQMGGLGLEIMIPILGGYIAYAIADRPGLAPGFLLSYLIQQGGVLAEANVVLGLPAGDGGAAAGFLGAIIAGLLAGYVALWFKNLDVPSAIQPMMPVLIIPVATTAVLLPVMLFAVGVPVAIANAELTGWLETLENAAGTGTVGQAALLGAILGAMMAFDMGGPVNKVAYVFSVGLVGEQIYGPMAAVMIAGMTPPLGMALSNFLAEHKYPDEMYENAKSATVMGFSFITEGAIPYAASDPGRVIPSLMVGSATASAMSMGLGVGMPAPHGGIFVLPLARGGGPIPGPLAFLGSIAVGAIVTAVLVTVLKPDHVPEAETAAETATAD
;
A
#
# COMPACT_ATOMS: atom_id res chain seq x y z
N MET A 1 9.87 14.07 -34.91
CA MET A 1 8.94 13.10 -34.27
C MET A 1 9.56 12.39 -33.07
N SER A 2 10.88 12.12 -33.01
CA SER A 2 11.53 11.55 -31.82
C SER A 2 11.54 12.48 -30.60
N THR A 3 11.82 13.77 -30.78
CA THR A 3 11.89 14.77 -29.69
C THR A 3 10.58 14.97 -28.91
N SER A 4 9.42 14.81 -29.56
CA SER A 4 8.11 14.93 -28.90
C SER A 4 7.80 13.73 -27.99
N ASN A 5 8.20 12.53 -28.42
CA ASN A 5 8.04 11.30 -27.62
C ASN A 5 8.96 11.29 -26.41
N ASP A 6 10.17 11.83 -26.54
CA ASP A 6 11.14 11.89 -25.44
C ASP A 6 10.70 12.91 -24.37
N ASP A 7 10.17 14.06 -24.78
CA ASP A 7 9.63 15.09 -23.86
C ASP A 7 8.38 14.60 -23.12
N PHE A 8 7.49 13.88 -23.82
CA PHE A 8 6.32 13.24 -23.19
C PHE A 8 6.72 12.16 -22.17
N ARG A 9 7.69 11.31 -22.52
CA ARG A 9 8.22 10.28 -21.59
C ARG A 9 8.90 10.91 -20.38
N ALA A 10 9.65 11.99 -20.57
CA ALA A 10 10.28 12.73 -19.47
C ALA A 10 9.22 13.29 -18.51
N LYS A 11 8.16 13.91 -19.03
CA LYS A 11 7.04 14.43 -18.20
C LYS A 11 6.31 13.32 -17.45
N LEU A 12 6.05 12.19 -18.10
CA LEU A 12 5.40 11.05 -17.46
C LEU A 12 6.27 10.44 -16.35
N THR A 13 7.59 10.41 -16.56
CA THR A 13 8.55 9.93 -15.56
C THR A 13 8.60 10.89 -14.37
N SER A 14 8.68 12.21 -14.61
CA SER A 14 8.63 13.21 -13.55
C SER A 14 7.35 13.09 -12.72
N LEU A 15 6.18 12.98 -13.37
CA LEU A 15 4.90 12.83 -12.69
C LEU A 15 4.86 11.59 -11.81
N LYS A 16 5.38 10.46 -12.31
CA LYS A 16 5.51 9.23 -11.53
C LYS A 16 6.40 9.48 -10.32
N ASP A 17 7.55 10.11 -10.48
CA ASP A 17 8.50 10.35 -9.39
C ASP A 17 7.91 11.29 -8.32
N ASP A 18 7.11 12.29 -8.72
CA ASP A 18 6.38 13.18 -7.80
C ASP A 18 5.38 12.38 -6.93
N VAL A 19 4.59 11.51 -7.57
CA VAL A 19 3.63 10.63 -6.88
C VAL A 19 4.35 9.65 -5.95
N MET A 20 5.43 9.04 -6.44
CA MET A 20 6.23 8.09 -5.65
C MET A 20 6.94 8.75 -4.47
N THR A 21 7.28 10.03 -4.58
CA THR A 21 7.80 10.83 -3.47
C THR A 21 6.74 10.94 -2.39
N GLY A 22 5.51 11.35 -2.74
CA GLY A 22 4.38 11.37 -1.81
C GLY A 22 4.17 10.05 -1.08
N VAL A 23 4.12 8.95 -1.84
CA VAL A 23 3.97 7.59 -1.29
C VAL A 23 5.09 7.28 -0.29
N SER A 24 6.34 7.57 -0.65
CA SER A 24 7.50 7.23 0.18
C SER A 24 7.52 8.01 1.49
N TYR A 25 7.11 9.28 1.49
CA TYR A 25 7.00 10.09 2.71
C TYR A 25 5.78 9.74 3.57
N MET A 26 4.75 9.13 2.99
CA MET A 26 3.58 8.64 3.71
C MET A 26 3.84 7.34 4.48
N ILE A 27 4.61 6.40 3.92
CA ILE A 27 4.86 5.06 4.50
C ILE A 27 5.31 5.08 5.97
N PRO A 28 6.20 5.98 6.42
CA PRO A 28 6.56 6.06 7.85
C PRO A 28 5.37 6.32 8.78
N PHE A 29 4.40 7.14 8.37
CA PHE A 29 3.18 7.41 9.15
C PHE A 29 2.29 6.18 9.22
N VAL A 30 2.13 5.46 8.10
CA VAL A 30 1.44 4.17 8.05
C VAL A 30 2.10 3.15 8.96
N THR A 31 3.43 3.11 8.98
CA THR A 31 4.20 2.17 9.80
C THR A 31 3.97 2.43 11.29
N ILE A 32 4.05 3.70 11.71
CA ILE A 32 3.73 4.09 13.10
C ILE A 32 2.28 3.75 13.42
N GLY A 33 1.34 4.16 12.57
CA GLY A 33 -0.09 3.92 12.74
C GLY A 33 -0.41 2.42 12.88
N GLY A 34 0.07 1.62 11.94
CA GLY A 34 -0.13 0.17 11.92
C GLY A 34 0.49 -0.55 13.12
N ILE A 35 1.72 -0.21 13.51
CA ILE A 35 2.38 -0.85 14.67
C ILE A 35 1.67 -0.50 15.97
N PHE A 36 1.38 0.77 16.22
CA PHE A 36 0.69 1.17 17.45
C PHE A 36 -0.73 0.61 17.51
N LEU A 37 -1.44 0.57 16.39
CA LEU A 37 -2.73 -0.07 16.31
C LEU A 37 -2.64 -1.58 16.62
N ALA A 38 -1.63 -2.26 16.06
CA ALA A 38 -1.41 -3.68 16.33
C ALA A 38 -1.08 -3.96 17.80
N LEU A 39 -0.26 -3.11 18.43
CA LEU A 39 0.02 -3.19 19.87
C LEU A 39 -1.24 -2.94 20.71
N GLY A 40 -2.10 -2.00 20.29
CA GLY A 40 -3.38 -1.73 20.94
C GLY A 40 -4.28 -2.97 20.96
N PHE A 41 -4.42 -3.62 19.81
CA PHE A 41 -5.16 -4.87 19.73
C PHE A 41 -4.51 -6.03 20.50
N ALA A 42 -3.19 -6.17 20.42
CA ALA A 42 -2.46 -7.19 21.17
C ALA A 42 -2.69 -7.02 22.68
N TRP A 43 -2.66 -5.79 23.17
CA TRP A 43 -3.02 -5.50 24.56
C TRP A 43 -4.48 -5.83 24.86
N ALA A 44 -5.41 -5.36 24.01
CA ALA A 44 -6.85 -5.57 24.18
C ALA A 44 -7.24 -7.07 24.22
N SER A 45 -6.46 -7.94 23.58
CA SER A 45 -6.67 -9.39 23.60
C SER A 45 -6.37 -10.07 24.95
N LEU A 46 -5.66 -9.39 25.86
CA LEU A 46 -5.30 -9.94 27.16
C LEU A 46 -6.48 -9.88 28.14
N PRO A 47 -6.68 -10.90 29.00
CA PRO A 47 -7.83 -10.96 29.90
C PRO A 47 -7.84 -9.87 30.99
N PHE A 48 -6.72 -9.18 31.20
CA PHE A 48 -6.55 -8.11 32.18
C PHE A 48 -6.37 -6.72 31.53
N SER A 49 -6.69 -6.59 30.24
CA SER A 49 -6.43 -5.37 29.45
C SER A 49 -7.31 -4.18 29.84
N GLY A 50 -8.43 -4.44 30.51
CA GLY A 50 -9.47 -3.45 30.84
C GLY A 50 -10.41 -3.12 29.67
N THR A 51 -10.28 -3.82 28.55
CA THR A 51 -11.13 -3.68 27.35
C THR A 51 -11.12 -4.99 26.55
N THR A 52 -11.69 -5.00 25.35
CA THR A 52 -11.60 -6.10 24.39
C THR A 52 -11.21 -5.57 23.01
N VAL A 53 -10.84 -6.46 22.09
CA VAL A 53 -10.51 -6.10 20.70
C VAL A 53 -11.67 -5.35 20.03
N GLU A 54 -12.91 -5.68 20.38
CA GLU A 54 -14.13 -5.08 19.85
C GLU A 54 -14.42 -3.71 20.47
N THR A 55 -14.11 -3.54 21.76
CA THR A 55 -14.50 -2.35 22.53
C THR A 55 -13.37 -1.33 22.68
N MET A 56 -12.15 -1.62 22.21
CA MET A 56 -10.98 -0.75 22.46
C MET A 56 -11.07 0.66 21.85
N PHE A 57 -12.00 0.87 20.91
CA PHE A 57 -12.28 2.19 20.32
C PHE A 57 -13.47 2.91 20.97
N GLU A 58 -14.22 2.23 21.82
CA GLU A 58 -15.41 2.79 22.45
C GLU A 58 -15.07 3.73 23.60
N GLU A 59 -16.06 4.51 24.02
CA GLU A 59 -15.96 5.38 25.19
C GLU A 59 -15.64 4.60 26.48
N SER A 60 -16.10 3.35 26.57
CA SER A 60 -15.86 2.43 27.69
C SER A 60 -14.37 2.08 27.88
N ALA A 61 -13.56 2.11 26.82
CA ALA A 61 -12.14 1.81 26.85
C ALA A 61 -11.25 3.03 27.16
N ARG A 62 -11.82 4.24 27.26
CA ARG A 62 -11.03 5.46 27.49
C ARG A 62 -10.21 5.37 28.78
N GLY A 63 -8.93 5.73 28.67
CA GLY A 63 -7.97 5.65 29.78
C GLY A 63 -7.26 4.29 29.91
N THR A 64 -7.66 3.27 29.14
CA THR A 64 -6.90 2.02 29.04
C THR A 64 -5.68 2.17 28.13
N LEU A 65 -4.65 1.33 28.32
CA LEU A 65 -3.45 1.33 27.47
C LEU A 65 -3.80 0.99 26.01
N ALA A 66 -4.69 0.02 25.79
CA ALA A 66 -5.17 -0.34 24.45
C ALA A 66 -5.80 0.85 23.73
N TRP A 67 -6.62 1.65 24.42
CA TRP A 67 -7.22 2.84 23.84
C TRP A 67 -6.15 3.87 23.42
N PHE A 68 -5.18 4.19 24.28
CA PHE A 68 -4.11 5.14 23.93
C PHE A 68 -3.28 4.66 22.72
N LEU A 69 -2.96 3.37 22.66
CA LEU A 69 -2.25 2.77 21.52
C LEU A 69 -3.10 2.83 20.24
N ALA A 70 -4.39 2.53 20.33
CA ALA A 70 -5.34 2.60 19.23
C ALA A 70 -5.52 4.03 18.70
N GLN A 71 -5.52 5.05 19.58
CA GLN A 71 -5.58 6.46 19.17
C GLN A 71 -4.35 6.88 18.37
N MET A 72 -3.14 6.55 18.85
CA MET A 72 -1.91 6.80 18.10
C MET A 72 -1.92 6.08 16.75
N GLY A 73 -2.45 4.85 16.74
CA GLY A 73 -2.64 4.06 15.54
C GLY A 73 -3.54 4.75 14.52
N GLY A 74 -4.76 5.11 14.94
CA GLY A 74 -5.77 5.76 14.11
C GLY A 74 -5.30 7.11 13.56
N LEU A 75 -4.67 7.96 14.39
CA LEU A 75 -4.12 9.24 13.95
C LEU A 75 -3.07 9.07 12.86
N GLY A 76 -2.18 8.07 12.97
CA GLY A 76 -1.18 7.77 11.95
C GLY A 76 -1.78 7.39 10.60
N LEU A 77 -2.88 6.63 10.60
CA LEU A 77 -3.62 6.24 9.40
C LEU A 77 -4.46 7.38 8.83
N GLU A 78 -5.02 8.24 9.68
CA GLU A 78 -5.81 9.40 9.24
C GLU A 78 -4.94 10.41 8.49
N ILE A 79 -3.77 10.78 9.06
CA ILE A 79 -2.90 11.80 8.47
C ILE A 79 -2.08 11.31 7.27
N MET A 80 -2.08 10.00 6.98
CA MET A 80 -1.32 9.45 5.86
C MET A 80 -1.79 10.05 4.51
N ILE A 81 -3.09 10.25 4.34
CA ILE A 81 -3.68 10.77 3.09
C ILE A 81 -3.31 12.25 2.87
N PRO A 82 -3.42 13.14 3.87
CA PRO A 82 -2.85 14.49 3.80
C PRO A 82 -1.34 14.53 3.54
N ILE A 83 -0.57 13.65 4.18
CA ILE A 83 0.89 13.58 3.99
C ILE A 83 1.22 13.23 2.53
N LEU A 84 0.51 12.27 1.94
CA LEU A 84 0.67 11.95 0.52
C LEU A 84 0.54 13.21 -0.35
N GLY A 85 -0.59 13.91 -0.28
CA GLY A 85 -0.84 15.07 -1.13
C GLY A 85 0.14 16.23 -0.86
N GLY A 86 0.49 16.45 0.40
CA GLY A 86 1.50 17.42 0.79
C GLY A 86 2.87 17.13 0.17
N TYR A 87 3.32 15.88 0.21
CA TYR A 87 4.64 15.52 -0.32
C TYR A 87 4.67 15.36 -1.85
N ILE A 88 3.54 15.11 -2.50
CA ILE A 88 3.41 15.26 -3.97
C ILE A 88 3.59 16.73 -4.35
N ALA A 89 2.88 17.64 -3.66
CA ALA A 89 3.01 19.08 -3.93
C ALA A 89 4.42 19.59 -3.62
N TYR A 90 5.05 19.06 -2.57
CA TYR A 90 6.44 19.32 -2.23
C TYR A 90 7.42 18.86 -3.32
N ALA A 91 7.22 17.68 -3.91
CA ALA A 91 8.08 17.19 -4.99
C ALA A 91 8.09 18.13 -6.20
N ILE A 92 6.95 18.76 -6.49
CA ILE A 92 6.79 19.67 -7.63
C ILE A 92 7.27 21.10 -7.33
N ALA A 93 6.95 21.65 -6.16
CA ALA A 93 7.12 23.08 -5.86
C ALA A 93 8.09 23.40 -4.71
N ASP A 94 8.68 22.39 -4.08
CA ASP A 94 9.41 22.44 -2.81
C ASP A 94 8.51 22.85 -1.62
N ARG A 95 9.13 23.37 -0.55
CA ARG A 95 8.49 23.81 0.70
C ARG A 95 7.22 24.67 0.51
N PRO A 96 7.14 25.61 -0.46
CA PRO A 96 5.94 26.42 -0.65
C PRO A 96 4.68 25.63 -1.03
N GLY A 97 4.82 24.47 -1.70
CA GLY A 97 3.70 23.62 -2.10
C GLY A 97 3.20 22.68 -1.00
N LEU A 98 4.03 22.42 0.02
CA LEU A 98 3.75 21.43 1.05
C LEU A 98 2.45 21.71 1.83
N ALA A 99 2.31 22.91 2.39
CA ALA A 99 1.14 23.26 3.20
C ALA A 99 -0.17 23.29 2.39
N PRO A 100 -0.23 23.89 1.19
CA PRO A 100 -1.41 23.80 0.33
C PRO A 100 -1.80 22.37 -0.02
N GLY A 101 -0.83 21.54 -0.44
CA GLY A 101 -1.08 20.14 -0.79
C GLY A 101 -1.66 19.38 0.40
N PHE A 102 -1.06 19.52 1.59
CA PHE A 102 -1.53 18.87 2.80
C PHE A 102 -2.95 19.30 3.19
N LEU A 103 -3.19 20.61 3.28
CA LEU A 103 -4.47 21.14 3.75
C LEU A 103 -5.62 20.88 2.78
N LEU A 104 -5.38 20.97 1.47
CA LEU A 104 -6.39 20.66 0.46
C LEU A 104 -6.69 19.16 0.43
N SER A 105 -5.69 18.30 0.58
CA SER A 105 -5.91 16.86 0.76
C SER A 105 -6.68 16.56 2.04
N TYR A 106 -6.35 17.21 3.16
CA TYR A 106 -7.09 17.02 4.42
C TYR A 106 -8.53 17.51 4.32
N LEU A 107 -8.77 18.64 3.66
CA LEU A 107 -10.10 19.21 3.43
C LEU A 107 -11.05 18.22 2.75
N ILE A 108 -10.59 17.56 1.68
CA ILE A 108 -11.40 16.60 0.93
C ILE A 108 -11.52 15.23 1.63
N GLN A 109 -10.80 15.02 2.73
CA GLN A 109 -11.05 13.89 3.63
C GLN A 109 -12.15 14.19 4.66
N GLN A 110 -12.54 15.45 4.82
CA GLN A 110 -13.63 15.82 5.72
C GLN A 110 -14.97 15.59 5.02
N GLY A 111 -15.53 14.40 5.19
CA GLY A 111 -16.81 14.00 4.61
C GLY A 111 -17.95 15.01 4.86
N GLY A 112 -18.01 15.58 6.07
CA GLY A 112 -18.99 16.62 6.40
C GLY A 112 -18.81 17.91 5.58
N VAL A 113 -17.58 18.30 5.25
CA VAL A 113 -17.32 19.47 4.40
C VAL A 113 -17.75 19.19 2.96
N LEU A 114 -17.47 17.98 2.45
CA LEU A 114 -17.89 17.58 1.11
C LEU A 114 -19.40 17.41 0.99
N ALA A 115 -20.06 16.97 2.06
CA ALA A 115 -21.51 16.90 2.13
C ALA A 115 -22.15 18.29 1.94
N GLU A 116 -21.67 19.29 2.68
CA GLU A 116 -22.12 20.68 2.53
C GLU A 116 -21.81 21.25 1.14
N ALA A 117 -20.64 20.93 0.58
CA ALA A 117 -20.30 21.31 -0.79
C ALA A 117 -21.25 20.66 -1.82
N ASN A 118 -21.67 19.42 -1.59
CA ASN A 118 -22.62 18.72 -2.45
C ASN A 118 -24.02 19.34 -2.39
N VAL A 119 -24.47 19.80 -1.21
CA VAL A 119 -25.75 20.53 -1.07
C VAL A 119 -25.78 21.75 -2.00
N VAL A 120 -24.66 22.47 -2.13
CA VAL A 120 -24.55 23.62 -3.05
C VAL A 120 -24.66 23.20 -4.51
N LEU A 121 -24.11 22.03 -4.88
CA LEU A 121 -24.14 21.52 -6.25
C LEU A 121 -25.47 20.85 -6.63
N GLY A 122 -26.29 20.46 -5.65
CA GLY A 122 -27.59 19.82 -5.89
C GLY A 122 -27.47 18.44 -6.57
N LEU A 123 -26.31 17.80 -6.49
CA LEU A 123 -26.12 16.44 -7.00
C LEU A 123 -26.73 15.42 -6.03
N PRO A 124 -27.23 14.28 -6.53
CA PRO A 124 -27.67 13.19 -5.66
C PRO A 124 -26.47 12.66 -4.88
N ALA A 125 -26.29 13.11 -3.64
CA ALA A 125 -25.37 12.47 -2.72
C ALA A 125 -26.05 11.20 -2.19
N GLY A 126 -25.48 10.05 -2.51
CA GLY A 126 -25.60 8.90 -1.60
C GLY A 126 -25.03 9.31 -0.23
N ASP A 127 -25.72 8.91 0.84
CA ASP A 127 -25.42 8.87 2.28
C ASP A 127 -24.61 10.02 2.95
N GLY A 128 -24.24 11.07 2.23
CA GLY A 128 -23.92 12.40 2.75
C GLY A 128 -22.61 12.56 3.53
N GLY A 129 -21.54 11.80 3.24
CA GLY A 129 -20.28 11.98 3.98
C GLY A 129 -19.04 11.26 3.46
N ALA A 130 -19.01 10.77 2.23
CA ALA A 130 -17.82 10.09 1.71
C ALA A 130 -16.63 11.06 1.56
N ALA A 131 -15.44 10.59 1.92
CA ALA A 131 -14.19 11.27 1.62
C ALA A 131 -13.84 11.10 0.14
N ALA A 132 -13.04 12.02 -0.41
CA ALA A 132 -12.45 11.84 -1.75
C ALA A 132 -11.37 10.74 -1.78
N GLY A 133 -10.94 10.29 -0.60
CA GLY A 133 -10.02 9.18 -0.44
C GLY A 133 -8.63 9.45 -1.03
N PHE A 134 -7.91 8.38 -1.27
CA PHE A 134 -6.54 8.43 -1.77
C PHE A 134 -6.42 9.08 -3.16
N LEU A 135 -7.41 8.83 -4.04
CA LEU A 135 -7.46 9.41 -5.38
C LEU A 135 -7.58 10.93 -5.32
N GLY A 136 -8.46 11.44 -4.46
CA GLY A 136 -8.60 12.86 -4.21
C GLY A 136 -7.28 13.49 -3.76
N ALA A 137 -6.55 12.82 -2.86
CA ALA A 137 -5.29 13.34 -2.35
C ALA A 137 -4.17 13.40 -3.39
N ILE A 138 -4.09 12.44 -4.31
CA ILE A 138 -3.16 12.50 -5.46
C ILE A 138 -3.49 13.72 -6.33
N ILE A 139 -4.77 13.91 -6.68
CA ILE A 139 -5.21 15.05 -7.50
C ILE A 139 -4.92 16.37 -6.78
N ALA A 140 -5.25 16.46 -5.49
CA ALA A 140 -4.98 17.63 -4.66
C ALA A 140 -3.50 17.98 -4.63
N GLY A 141 -2.62 16.99 -4.39
CA GLY A 141 -1.18 17.18 -4.34
C GLY A 141 -0.60 17.65 -5.68
N LEU A 142 -1.03 17.05 -6.79
CA LEU A 142 -0.60 17.46 -8.12
C LEU A 142 -1.05 18.89 -8.44
N LEU A 143 -2.33 19.21 -8.25
CA LEU A 143 -2.87 20.55 -8.50
C LEU A 143 -2.18 21.60 -7.62
N ALA A 144 -2.05 21.33 -6.32
CA ALA A 144 -1.37 22.22 -5.39
C ALA A 144 0.09 22.43 -5.78
N GLY A 145 0.81 21.39 -6.17
CA GLY A 145 2.19 21.46 -6.65
C GLY A 145 2.31 22.36 -7.88
N TYR A 146 1.53 22.12 -8.94
CA TYR A 146 1.63 22.91 -10.17
C TYR A 146 1.18 24.37 -9.99
N VAL A 147 0.14 24.63 -9.19
CA VAL A 147 -0.31 26.01 -8.90
C VAL A 147 0.71 26.74 -8.03
N ALA A 148 1.29 26.07 -7.02
CA ALA A 148 2.35 26.66 -6.21
C ALA A 148 3.61 26.96 -7.06
N LEU A 149 3.98 26.05 -7.97
CA LEU A 149 5.07 26.25 -8.92
C LEU A 149 4.80 27.42 -9.86
N TRP A 150 3.55 27.59 -10.32
CA TRP A 150 3.15 28.75 -11.11
C TRP A 150 3.35 30.05 -10.35
N PHE A 151 2.90 30.15 -9.09
CA PHE A 151 3.14 31.33 -8.26
C PHE A 151 4.63 31.57 -7.96
N LYS A 152 5.42 30.50 -7.80
CA LYS A 152 6.87 30.56 -7.59
C LYS A 152 7.61 31.18 -8.79
N ASN A 153 7.09 31.00 -10.00
CA ASN A 153 7.67 31.49 -11.24
C ASN A 153 7.16 32.90 -11.63
N LEU A 154 6.35 33.56 -10.81
CA LEU A 154 5.91 34.93 -11.08
C LEU A 154 7.02 35.93 -10.73
N ASP A 155 7.28 36.85 -11.65
CA ASP A 155 8.16 37.99 -11.41
C ASP A 155 7.48 38.99 -10.47
N VAL A 156 8.01 39.13 -9.26
CA VAL A 156 7.52 40.07 -8.25
C VAL A 156 8.61 41.06 -7.83
N PRO A 157 8.22 42.28 -7.38
CA PRO A 157 9.17 43.25 -6.84
C PRO A 157 10.02 42.68 -5.70
N SER A 158 11.27 43.14 -5.57
CA SER A 158 12.22 42.68 -4.54
C SER A 158 11.68 42.79 -3.10
N ALA A 159 10.79 43.75 -2.84
CA ALA A 159 10.12 43.92 -1.55
C ALA A 159 9.19 42.74 -1.17
N ILE A 160 8.69 42.00 -2.16
CA ILE A 160 7.71 40.92 -1.99
C ILE A 160 8.37 39.53 -2.01
N GLN A 161 9.51 39.39 -2.69
CA GLN A 161 10.23 38.11 -2.84
C GLN A 161 10.39 37.31 -1.53
N PRO A 162 10.73 37.91 -0.37
CA PRO A 162 10.86 37.16 0.88
C PRO A 162 9.55 36.56 1.39
N MET A 163 8.41 37.18 1.08
CA MET A 163 7.08 36.73 1.50
C MET A 163 6.49 35.68 0.55
N MET A 164 7.04 35.51 -0.65
CA MET A 164 6.55 34.56 -1.64
C MET A 164 6.45 33.13 -1.09
N PRO A 165 7.55 32.48 -0.66
CA PRO A 165 7.49 31.08 -0.20
C PRO A 165 6.79 30.89 1.16
N VAL A 166 6.74 31.93 2.00
CA VAL A 166 6.24 31.82 3.38
C VAL A 166 4.76 32.12 3.49
N LEU A 167 4.24 33.08 2.72
CA LEU A 167 2.86 33.57 2.85
C LEU A 167 2.11 33.52 1.54
N ILE A 168 2.65 34.14 0.49
CA ILE A 168 1.87 34.38 -0.74
C ILE A 168 1.60 33.08 -1.49
N ILE A 169 2.63 32.27 -1.77
CA ILE A 169 2.46 31.01 -2.48
C ILE A 169 1.51 30.07 -1.70
N PRO A 170 1.70 29.81 -0.40
CA PRO A 170 0.79 28.94 0.34
C PRO A 170 -0.66 29.43 0.35
N VAL A 171 -0.89 30.72 0.65
CA VAL A 171 -2.25 31.28 0.77
C VAL A 171 -2.91 31.39 -0.60
N ALA A 172 -2.22 31.90 -1.62
CA ALA A 172 -2.78 32.07 -2.94
C ALA A 172 -3.09 30.73 -3.62
N THR A 173 -2.20 29.74 -3.49
CA THR A 173 -2.44 28.38 -3.99
C THR A 173 -3.70 27.79 -3.37
N THR A 174 -3.83 27.88 -2.05
CA THR A 174 -5.01 27.37 -1.33
C THR A 174 -6.27 28.13 -1.71
N ALA A 175 -6.22 29.47 -1.80
CA ALA A 175 -7.37 30.28 -2.14
C ALA A 175 -7.89 30.01 -3.57
N VAL A 176 -6.98 29.84 -4.53
CA VAL A 176 -7.32 29.52 -5.92
C VAL A 176 -7.91 28.11 -6.01
N LEU A 177 -7.32 27.14 -5.31
CA LEU A 177 -7.73 25.74 -5.42
C LEU A 177 -8.90 25.37 -4.50
N LEU A 178 -9.19 26.11 -3.44
CA LEU A 178 -10.29 25.81 -2.52
C LEU A 178 -11.64 25.54 -3.23
N PRO A 179 -12.16 26.42 -4.10
CA PRO A 179 -13.42 26.13 -4.80
C PRO A 179 -13.28 24.97 -5.78
N VAL A 180 -12.13 24.80 -6.43
CA VAL A 180 -11.87 23.68 -7.35
C VAL A 180 -11.91 22.35 -6.59
N MET A 181 -11.23 22.30 -5.45
CA MET A 181 -11.11 21.09 -4.64
C MET A 181 -12.40 20.72 -3.95
N LEU A 182 -13.25 21.68 -3.58
CA LEU A 182 -14.57 21.37 -3.03
C LEU A 182 -15.53 20.91 -4.13
N PHE A 183 -15.72 21.73 -5.16
CA PHE A 183 -16.86 21.58 -6.07
C PHE A 183 -16.54 20.80 -7.35
N ALA A 184 -15.34 20.97 -7.91
CA ALA A 184 -14.98 20.32 -9.17
C ALA A 184 -14.31 18.96 -8.97
N VAL A 185 -13.59 18.78 -7.86
CA VAL A 185 -12.83 17.55 -7.57
C VAL A 185 -13.44 16.77 -6.41
N GLY A 186 -13.56 17.38 -5.24
CA GLY A 186 -13.90 16.70 -3.99
C GLY A 186 -15.23 15.96 -4.06
N VAL A 187 -16.31 16.66 -4.42
CA VAL A 187 -17.64 16.03 -4.52
C VAL A 187 -17.70 14.92 -5.58
N PRO A 188 -17.29 15.11 -6.86
CA PRO A 188 -17.32 14.03 -7.83
C PRO A 188 -16.45 12.82 -7.45
N VAL A 189 -15.26 13.07 -6.89
CA VAL A 189 -14.35 12.00 -6.48
C VAL A 189 -14.90 11.25 -5.27
N ALA A 190 -15.54 11.93 -4.32
CA ALA A 190 -16.18 11.28 -3.17
C ALA A 190 -17.35 10.38 -3.59
N ILE A 191 -18.15 10.78 -4.57
CA ILE A 191 -19.22 9.94 -5.13
C ILE A 191 -18.61 8.68 -5.77
N ALA A 192 -17.57 8.85 -6.61
CA ALA A 192 -16.89 7.72 -7.23
C ALA A 192 -16.22 6.80 -6.19
N ASN A 193 -15.67 7.38 -5.11
CA ASN A 193 -15.08 6.64 -4.01
C ASN A 193 -16.14 5.80 -3.29
N ALA A 194 -17.32 6.37 -2.99
CA ALA A 194 -18.42 5.66 -2.34
C ALA A 194 -18.95 4.46 -3.17
N GLU A 195 -19.04 4.61 -4.49
CA GLU A 195 -19.41 3.50 -5.38
C GLU A 195 -18.35 2.40 -5.39
N LEU A 196 -17.08 2.79 -5.45
CA LEU A 196 -15.95 1.87 -5.42
C LEU A 196 -15.89 1.11 -4.09
N THR A 197 -16.00 1.80 -2.96
CA THR A 197 -15.95 1.20 -1.62
C THR A 197 -17.13 0.26 -1.41
N GLY A 198 -18.35 0.64 -1.79
CA GLY A 198 -19.52 -0.25 -1.71
C GLY A 198 -19.38 -1.53 -2.56
N TRP A 199 -18.76 -1.44 -3.73
CA TRP A 199 -18.42 -2.63 -4.53
C TRP A 199 -17.36 -3.50 -3.84
N LEU A 200 -16.32 -2.89 -3.28
CA LEU A 200 -15.25 -3.61 -2.58
C LEU A 200 -15.72 -4.27 -1.27
N GLU A 201 -16.64 -3.64 -0.53
CA GLU A 201 -17.30 -4.24 0.64
C GLU A 201 -18.09 -5.50 0.26
N THR A 202 -18.72 -5.50 -0.91
CA THR A 202 -19.40 -6.69 -1.46
C THR A 202 -18.40 -7.80 -1.76
N LEU A 203 -17.15 -7.47 -2.14
CA LEU A 203 -16.08 -8.44 -2.37
C LEU A 203 -15.45 -8.94 -1.07
N GLU A 204 -15.30 -8.09 -0.05
CA GLU A 204 -14.77 -8.50 1.25
C GLU A 204 -15.67 -9.54 1.92
N ASN A 205 -16.98 -9.36 1.80
CA ASN A 205 -18.00 -10.28 2.29
C ASN A 205 -18.37 -11.37 1.27
N ALA A 206 -17.51 -11.61 0.26
CA ALA A 206 -17.80 -12.57 -0.80
C ALA A 206 -17.76 -14.03 -0.36
N ALA A 207 -17.14 -14.36 0.78
CA ALA A 207 -16.97 -15.75 1.20
C ALA A 207 -18.33 -16.50 1.25
N GLY A 208 -18.45 -17.56 0.47
CA GLY A 208 -19.69 -18.35 0.37
C GLY A 208 -20.79 -17.73 -0.51
N THR A 209 -20.51 -16.65 -1.24
CA THR A 209 -21.45 -15.99 -2.15
C THR A 209 -21.07 -16.21 -3.63
N GLY A 210 -21.91 -15.73 -4.57
CA GLY A 210 -21.60 -15.77 -6.00
C GLY A 210 -20.47 -14.85 -6.46
N THR A 211 -19.96 -13.96 -5.59
CA THR A 211 -18.91 -12.98 -5.93
C THR A 211 -17.50 -13.45 -5.53
N VAL A 212 -17.33 -14.66 -4.97
CA VAL A 212 -16.01 -15.22 -4.59
C VAL A 212 -15.00 -15.16 -5.73
N GLY A 213 -15.44 -15.42 -6.97
CA GLY A 213 -14.56 -15.37 -8.14
C GLY A 213 -14.00 -13.97 -8.41
N GLN A 214 -14.77 -12.92 -8.15
CA GLN A 214 -14.33 -11.53 -8.31
C GLN A 214 -13.38 -11.12 -7.19
N ALA A 215 -13.67 -11.52 -5.94
CA ALA A 215 -12.77 -11.30 -4.80
C ALA A 215 -11.42 -12.01 -5.02
N ALA A 216 -11.45 -13.28 -5.46
CA ALA A 216 -10.25 -14.04 -5.77
C ALA A 216 -9.46 -13.42 -6.94
N LEU A 217 -10.12 -12.93 -7.99
CA LEU A 217 -9.47 -12.24 -9.10
C LEU A 217 -8.78 -10.94 -8.65
N LEU A 218 -9.47 -10.12 -7.85
CA LEU A 218 -8.88 -8.91 -7.27
C LEU A 218 -7.66 -9.26 -6.42
N GLY A 219 -7.79 -10.29 -5.56
CA GLY A 219 -6.69 -10.84 -4.79
C GLY A 219 -5.51 -11.26 -5.67
N ALA A 220 -5.75 -12.00 -6.75
CA ALA A 220 -4.71 -12.44 -7.67
C ALA A 220 -3.94 -11.28 -8.30
N ILE A 221 -4.65 -10.23 -8.73
CA ILE A 221 -4.05 -9.03 -9.32
C ILE A 221 -3.16 -8.32 -8.29
N LEU A 222 -3.70 -8.06 -7.09
CA LEU A 222 -2.96 -7.41 -6.00
C LEU A 222 -1.73 -8.21 -5.59
N GLY A 223 -1.88 -9.55 -5.49
CA GLY A 223 -0.79 -10.45 -5.15
C GLY A 223 0.33 -10.46 -6.18
N ALA A 224 -0.02 -10.52 -7.48
CA ALA A 224 0.95 -10.45 -8.56
C ALA A 224 1.71 -9.11 -8.57
N MET A 225 0.99 -7.99 -8.38
CA MET A 225 1.59 -6.66 -8.30
C MET A 225 2.56 -6.54 -7.12
N MET A 226 2.20 -7.08 -5.96
CA MET A 226 3.04 -7.05 -4.76
C MET A 226 4.37 -7.78 -4.97
N ALA A 227 4.38 -8.90 -5.68
CA ALA A 227 5.59 -9.69 -5.91
C ALA A 227 6.45 -9.23 -7.09
N PHE A 228 5.91 -8.40 -7.99
CA PHE A 228 6.53 -8.08 -9.28
C PHE A 228 7.95 -7.49 -9.17
N ASP A 229 8.12 -6.50 -8.28
CA ASP A 229 9.38 -5.76 -8.14
C ASP A 229 9.87 -5.67 -6.67
N MET A 230 9.36 -6.55 -5.80
CA MET A 230 9.85 -6.80 -4.43
C MET A 230 10.16 -5.51 -3.63
N GLY A 231 9.22 -4.55 -3.62
CA GLY A 231 9.36 -3.25 -2.94
C GLY A 231 9.51 -2.06 -3.90
N GLY A 232 9.52 -2.32 -5.21
CA GLY A 232 9.53 -1.29 -6.24
C GLY A 232 8.18 -0.58 -6.44
N PRO A 233 8.04 0.23 -7.51
CA PRO A 233 6.85 1.02 -7.77
C PRO A 233 5.55 0.22 -7.89
N VAL A 234 5.56 -0.95 -8.54
CA VAL A 234 4.35 -1.75 -8.76
C VAL A 234 3.84 -2.33 -7.43
N ASN A 235 4.75 -2.84 -6.60
CA ASN A 235 4.47 -3.28 -5.24
C ASN A 235 3.89 -2.13 -4.40
N LYS A 236 4.54 -0.96 -4.42
CA LYS A 236 4.07 0.21 -3.67
C LYS A 236 2.68 0.66 -4.10
N VAL A 237 2.34 0.60 -5.40
CA VAL A 237 0.99 0.92 -5.88
C VAL A 237 -0.05 -0.03 -5.29
N ALA A 238 0.22 -1.34 -5.28
CA ALA A 238 -0.70 -2.31 -4.68
C ALA A 238 -0.86 -2.09 -3.17
N TYR A 239 0.25 -1.86 -2.46
CA TYR A 239 0.23 -1.58 -1.02
C TYR A 239 -0.56 -0.31 -0.70
N VAL A 240 -0.31 0.77 -1.45
CA VAL A 240 -0.97 2.07 -1.29
C VAL A 240 -2.48 1.98 -1.54
N PHE A 241 -2.89 1.26 -2.58
CA PHE A 241 -4.30 0.98 -2.84
C PHE A 241 -4.94 0.27 -1.64
N SER A 242 -4.32 -0.80 -1.16
CA SER A 242 -4.85 -1.60 -0.06
C SER A 242 -4.87 -0.86 1.28
N VAL A 243 -3.84 -0.07 1.62
CA VAL A 243 -3.84 0.68 2.88
C VAL A 243 -4.82 1.84 2.86
N GLY A 244 -5.04 2.48 1.71
CA GLY A 244 -6.06 3.52 1.57
C GLY A 244 -7.46 3.03 1.95
N LEU A 245 -7.75 1.77 1.63
CA LEU A 245 -9.02 1.11 1.94
C LEU A 245 -9.21 0.78 3.43
N VAL A 246 -8.13 0.69 4.21
CA VAL A 246 -8.22 0.49 5.68
C VAL A 246 -8.91 1.69 6.33
N GLY A 247 -8.67 2.91 5.85
CA GLY A 247 -9.35 4.12 6.32
C GLY A 247 -10.86 4.10 6.04
N GLU A 248 -11.28 3.42 4.98
CA GLU A 248 -12.67 3.18 4.58
C GLU A 248 -13.26 1.92 5.25
N GLN A 249 -12.54 1.32 6.21
CA GLN A 249 -12.93 0.09 6.91
C GLN A 249 -13.06 -1.16 6.02
N ILE A 250 -12.39 -1.16 4.87
CA ILE A 250 -12.32 -2.29 3.94
C ILE A 250 -10.96 -2.98 4.12
N TYR A 251 -10.96 -4.19 4.67
CA TYR A 251 -9.74 -4.84 5.18
C TYR A 251 -9.24 -6.01 4.32
N GLY A 252 -10.06 -6.51 3.40
CA GLY A 252 -9.71 -7.63 2.52
C GLY A 252 -8.45 -7.38 1.68
N PRO A 253 -8.38 -6.29 0.89
CA PRO A 253 -7.23 -5.94 0.08
C PRO A 253 -5.93 -5.79 0.89
N MET A 254 -6.02 -5.29 2.12
CA MET A 254 -4.88 -5.16 3.04
C MET A 254 -4.33 -6.53 3.43
N ALA A 255 -5.20 -7.47 3.83
CA ALA A 255 -4.78 -8.85 4.09
C ALA A 255 -4.13 -9.49 2.85
N ALA A 256 -4.73 -9.28 1.67
CA ALA A 256 -4.26 -9.86 0.42
C ALA A 256 -2.83 -9.43 0.08
N VAL A 257 -2.53 -8.13 0.13
CA VAL A 257 -1.17 -7.63 -0.16
C VAL A 257 -0.17 -8.00 0.92
N MET A 258 -0.60 -8.12 2.18
CA MET A 258 0.27 -8.57 3.27
C MET A 258 0.72 -10.00 3.08
N ILE A 259 -0.22 -10.91 2.86
CA ILE A 259 0.04 -12.31 2.54
C ILE A 259 0.92 -12.42 1.29
N ALA A 260 0.65 -11.58 0.28
CA ALA A 260 1.42 -11.53 -0.95
C ALA A 260 2.88 -11.14 -0.73
N GLY A 261 3.17 -10.16 0.13
CA GLY A 261 4.56 -9.72 0.37
C GLY A 261 5.37 -10.67 1.25
N MET A 262 4.70 -11.47 2.09
CA MET A 262 5.35 -12.52 2.88
C MET A 262 5.72 -13.74 2.02
N THR A 263 4.96 -13.99 0.96
CA THR A 263 5.06 -15.20 0.13
C THR A 263 6.41 -15.34 -0.61
N PRO A 264 6.95 -14.32 -1.31
CA PRO A 264 8.18 -14.45 -2.10
C PRO A 264 9.41 -14.91 -1.30
N PRO A 265 9.81 -14.24 -0.20
CA PRO A 265 10.97 -14.67 0.57
C PRO A 265 10.76 -16.03 1.25
N LEU A 266 9.54 -16.36 1.71
CA LEU A 266 9.23 -17.68 2.27
C LEU A 266 9.29 -18.79 1.22
N GLY A 267 8.78 -18.54 0.03
CA GLY A 267 8.83 -19.48 -1.10
C GLY A 267 10.25 -19.72 -1.60
N MET A 268 11.07 -18.67 -1.68
CA MET A 268 12.49 -18.80 -2.03
C MET A 268 13.27 -19.58 -0.98
N ALA A 269 13.05 -19.27 0.32
CA ALA A 269 13.68 -20.02 1.40
C ALA A 269 13.29 -21.51 1.35
N LEU A 270 12.00 -21.80 1.16
CA LEU A 270 11.49 -23.17 1.05
C LEU A 270 12.08 -23.91 -0.16
N SER A 271 12.16 -23.27 -1.33
CA SER A 271 12.79 -23.89 -2.51
C SER A 271 14.27 -24.19 -2.27
N ASN A 272 15.00 -23.27 -1.65
CA ASN A 272 16.42 -23.46 -1.33
C ASN A 272 16.63 -24.61 -0.34
N PHE A 273 15.86 -24.66 0.75
CA PHE A 273 15.96 -25.74 1.73
C PHE A 273 15.59 -27.13 1.17
N LEU A 274 14.69 -27.20 0.18
CA LEU A 274 14.26 -28.48 -0.42
C LEU A 274 15.12 -28.92 -1.60
N ALA A 275 15.71 -27.98 -2.33
CA ALA A 275 16.47 -28.23 -3.55
C ALA A 275 17.80 -27.46 -3.53
N GLU A 276 18.60 -27.69 -2.48
CA GLU A 276 19.89 -27.03 -2.25
C GLU A 276 20.83 -27.08 -3.46
N HIS A 277 20.85 -28.20 -4.20
CA HIS A 277 21.62 -28.42 -5.43
C HIS A 277 21.29 -27.44 -6.58
N LYS A 278 20.21 -26.66 -6.50
CA LYS A 278 19.84 -25.63 -7.49
C LYS A 278 20.38 -24.25 -7.16
N TYR A 279 21.11 -24.11 -6.05
CA TYR A 279 21.59 -22.83 -5.55
C TYR A 279 23.08 -22.91 -5.18
N PRO A 280 23.82 -21.79 -5.28
CA PRO A 280 25.13 -21.66 -4.67
C PRO A 280 25.04 -21.85 -3.15
N ASP A 281 26.06 -22.44 -2.53
CA ASP A 281 26.13 -22.70 -1.07
C ASP A 281 25.90 -21.42 -0.24
N GLU A 282 26.39 -20.28 -0.72
CA GLU A 282 26.20 -18.96 -0.08
C GLU A 282 24.73 -18.54 0.01
N MET A 283 23.86 -19.04 -0.87
CA MET A 283 22.43 -18.72 -0.81
C MET A 283 21.70 -19.43 0.34
N TYR A 284 22.31 -20.44 0.98
CA TYR A 284 21.70 -21.08 2.15
C TYR A 284 21.54 -20.10 3.33
N GLU A 285 22.53 -19.24 3.57
CA GLU A 285 22.42 -18.17 4.58
C GLU A 285 21.37 -17.13 4.17
N ASN A 286 21.26 -16.83 2.87
CA ASN A 286 20.19 -15.98 2.34
C ASN A 286 18.81 -16.61 2.58
N ALA A 287 18.65 -17.94 2.51
CA ALA A 287 17.39 -18.63 2.80
C ALA A 287 16.96 -18.48 4.27
N LYS A 288 17.90 -18.59 5.21
CA LYS A 288 17.62 -18.34 6.64
C LYS A 288 17.16 -16.90 6.86
N SER A 289 17.86 -15.94 6.25
CA SER A 289 17.50 -14.52 6.35
C SER A 289 16.14 -14.23 5.70
N ALA A 290 15.90 -14.79 4.51
CA ALA A 290 14.62 -14.71 3.80
C ALA A 290 13.45 -15.30 4.59
N THR A 291 13.68 -16.35 5.37
CA THR A 291 12.63 -16.90 6.26
C THR A 291 12.17 -15.85 7.28
N VAL A 292 13.11 -15.20 7.96
CA VAL A 292 12.81 -14.15 8.95
C VAL A 292 12.17 -12.95 8.27
N MET A 293 12.75 -12.47 7.18
CA MET A 293 12.21 -11.35 6.39
C MET A 293 10.78 -11.62 5.90
N GLY A 294 10.51 -12.83 5.43
CA GLY A 294 9.17 -13.23 5.00
C GLY A 294 8.15 -13.23 6.12
N PHE A 295 8.50 -13.78 7.30
CA PHE A 295 7.64 -13.65 8.47
C PHE A 295 7.48 -12.21 8.96
N SER A 296 8.38 -11.30 8.60
CA SER A 296 8.31 -9.87 8.91
C SER A 296 7.72 -9.01 7.78
N PHE A 297 7.17 -9.62 6.71
CA PHE A 297 6.63 -8.90 5.54
C PHE A 297 7.65 -7.97 4.86
N ILE A 298 8.88 -8.45 4.77
CA ILE A 298 9.97 -7.81 4.02
C ILE A 298 10.13 -8.62 2.74
N THR A 299 9.51 -8.15 1.65
CA THR A 299 9.47 -8.87 0.36
C THR A 299 10.86 -8.91 -0.29
N GLU A 300 11.73 -7.96 0.10
CA GLU A 300 13.10 -7.77 -0.36
C GLU A 300 14.00 -8.98 -0.11
N GLY A 301 13.63 -9.87 0.82
CA GLY A 301 14.35 -11.12 1.05
C GLY A 301 14.43 -12.04 -0.19
N ALA A 302 13.58 -11.82 -1.19
CA ALA A 302 13.62 -12.53 -2.47
C ALA A 302 14.57 -11.88 -3.51
N ILE A 303 15.04 -10.64 -3.30
CA ILE A 303 15.86 -9.91 -4.28
C ILE A 303 17.12 -10.67 -4.70
N PRO A 304 17.92 -11.27 -3.79
CA PRO A 304 19.13 -12.01 -4.21
C PRO A 304 18.82 -13.13 -5.20
N TYR A 305 17.68 -13.80 -5.02
CA TYR A 305 17.23 -14.88 -5.90
C TYR A 305 16.73 -14.33 -7.24
N ALA A 306 15.91 -13.28 -7.21
CA ALA A 306 15.38 -12.63 -8.42
C ALA A 306 16.49 -12.00 -9.26
N ALA A 307 17.55 -11.46 -8.63
CA ALA A 307 18.71 -10.94 -9.33
C ALA A 307 19.51 -12.05 -10.05
N SER A 308 19.57 -13.25 -9.47
CA SER A 308 20.31 -14.38 -10.04
C SER A 308 19.61 -15.03 -11.25
N ASP A 309 18.28 -15.10 -11.25
CA ASP A 309 17.49 -15.69 -12.34
C ASP A 309 16.13 -15.00 -12.47
N PRO A 310 16.08 -13.77 -13.00
CA PRO A 310 14.87 -12.96 -13.01
C PRO A 310 13.75 -13.58 -13.87
N GLY A 311 14.12 -14.25 -14.97
CA GLY A 311 13.17 -14.81 -15.92
C GLY A 311 12.33 -15.96 -15.36
N ARG A 312 12.85 -16.69 -14.36
CA ARG A 312 12.14 -17.81 -13.73
C ARG A 312 11.64 -17.46 -12.34
N VAL A 313 12.42 -16.71 -11.58
CA VAL A 313 12.07 -16.37 -10.20
C VAL A 313 10.90 -15.41 -10.19
N ILE A 314 10.97 -14.24 -10.85
CA ILE A 314 9.92 -13.21 -10.75
C ILE A 314 8.53 -13.75 -11.14
N PRO A 315 8.34 -14.46 -12.28
CA PRO A 315 7.04 -15.04 -12.60
C PRO A 315 6.55 -16.06 -11.56
N SER A 316 7.46 -16.85 -10.97
CA SER A 316 7.11 -17.80 -9.90
C SER A 316 6.66 -17.09 -8.62
N LEU A 317 7.35 -16.01 -8.24
CA LEU A 317 6.96 -15.15 -7.11
C LEU A 317 5.54 -14.58 -7.35
N MET A 318 5.31 -14.03 -8.55
CA MET A 318 4.01 -13.46 -8.93
C MET A 318 2.89 -14.49 -8.86
N VAL A 319 3.08 -15.70 -9.39
CA VAL A 319 2.05 -16.75 -9.36
C VAL A 319 1.78 -17.23 -7.93
N GLY A 320 2.83 -17.39 -7.11
CA GLY A 320 2.66 -17.75 -5.71
C GLY A 320 1.90 -16.71 -4.91
N SER A 321 2.31 -15.44 -5.01
CA SER A 321 1.63 -14.33 -4.32
C SER A 321 0.21 -14.11 -4.85
N ALA A 322 -0.02 -14.22 -6.16
CA ALA A 322 -1.36 -14.16 -6.73
C ALA A 322 -2.26 -15.27 -6.16
N THR A 323 -1.75 -16.50 -6.06
CA THR A 323 -2.49 -17.63 -5.50
C THR A 323 -2.83 -17.39 -4.03
N ALA A 324 -1.86 -16.91 -3.24
CA ALA A 324 -2.02 -16.62 -1.83
C ALA A 324 -3.10 -15.55 -1.59
N SER A 325 -3.04 -14.44 -2.32
CA SER A 325 -3.98 -13.33 -2.20
C SER A 325 -5.37 -13.66 -2.74
N ALA A 326 -5.45 -14.44 -3.82
CA ALA A 326 -6.73 -14.94 -4.34
C ALA A 326 -7.43 -15.84 -3.32
N MET A 327 -6.69 -16.74 -2.68
CA MET A 327 -7.19 -17.57 -1.60
C MET A 327 -7.64 -16.72 -0.40
N SER A 328 -6.83 -15.76 0.04
CA SER A 328 -7.15 -14.84 1.13
C SER A 328 -8.47 -14.10 0.91
N MET A 329 -8.62 -13.47 -0.26
CA MET A 329 -9.83 -12.71 -0.62
C MET A 329 -11.04 -13.63 -0.79
N GLY A 330 -10.85 -14.82 -1.39
CA GLY A 330 -11.92 -15.81 -1.52
C GLY A 330 -12.41 -16.38 -0.19
N LEU A 331 -11.54 -16.44 0.82
CA LEU A 331 -11.86 -16.85 2.19
C LEU A 331 -12.40 -15.70 3.06
N GLY A 332 -12.44 -14.47 2.53
CA GLY A 332 -12.88 -13.28 3.26
C GLY A 332 -11.94 -12.89 4.41
N VAL A 333 -10.63 -13.09 4.25
CA VAL A 333 -9.65 -12.68 5.27
C VAL A 333 -9.47 -11.17 5.22
N GLY A 334 -9.61 -10.49 6.36
CA GLY A 334 -9.40 -9.04 6.49
C GLY A 334 -8.27 -8.71 7.46
N MET A 335 -7.55 -7.60 7.23
CA MET A 335 -6.51 -7.10 8.13
C MET A 335 -6.68 -5.61 8.44
N PRO A 336 -7.03 -5.23 9.68
CA PRO A 336 -7.27 -3.84 10.06
C PRO A 336 -5.99 -3.04 10.36
N ALA A 337 -4.86 -3.71 10.57
CA ALA A 337 -3.58 -3.05 10.82
C ALA A 337 -2.70 -3.16 9.57
N PRO A 338 -2.31 -2.05 8.91
CA PRO A 338 -1.45 -2.07 7.72
C PRO A 338 0.03 -2.23 8.08
N HIS A 339 0.30 -3.07 9.09
CA HIS A 339 1.65 -3.48 9.45
C HIS A 339 1.84 -4.94 9.10
N GLY A 340 3.00 -5.23 8.52
CA GLY A 340 3.33 -6.55 8.02
C GLY A 340 3.68 -7.61 9.06
N GLY A 341 3.56 -8.86 8.62
CA GLY A 341 4.23 -9.99 9.25
C GLY A 341 3.37 -10.79 10.21
N ILE A 342 3.98 -11.81 10.80
CA ILE A 342 3.34 -12.75 11.72
C ILE A 342 2.82 -12.05 13.00
N PHE A 343 3.32 -10.86 13.31
CA PHE A 343 3.00 -10.10 14.52
C PHE A 343 1.55 -9.60 14.56
N VAL A 344 0.95 -9.35 13.40
CA VAL A 344 -0.44 -8.90 13.28
C VAL A 344 -1.43 -10.04 13.08
N LEU A 345 -0.95 -11.29 13.10
CA LEU A 345 -1.77 -12.47 12.88
C LEU A 345 -3.03 -12.53 13.77
N PRO A 346 -2.99 -12.18 15.08
CA PRO A 346 -4.19 -12.19 15.92
C PRO A 346 -5.30 -11.24 15.45
N LEU A 347 -4.97 -10.28 14.58
CA LEU A 347 -5.88 -9.25 14.08
C LEU A 347 -6.58 -9.67 12.80
N ALA A 348 -6.12 -10.76 12.18
CA ALA A 348 -6.72 -11.28 10.97
C ALA A 348 -8.18 -11.65 11.24
N ARG A 349 -9.10 -10.93 10.58
CA ARG A 349 -10.54 -11.19 10.62
C ARG A 349 -10.87 -12.29 9.64
N GLY A 350 -11.85 -13.13 9.99
CA GLY A 350 -12.37 -14.18 9.10
C GLY A 350 -13.77 -13.83 8.64
N GLY A 351 -14.00 -13.81 7.34
CA GLY A 351 -15.32 -13.69 6.71
C GLY A 351 -15.94 -15.03 6.30
N GLY A 352 -15.18 -16.13 6.39
CA GLY A 352 -15.60 -17.48 6.00
C GLY A 352 -15.72 -18.48 7.16
N PRO A 353 -15.85 -19.78 6.87
CA PRO A 353 -15.99 -20.83 7.89
C PRO A 353 -14.69 -21.12 8.66
N ILE A 354 -13.56 -20.56 8.22
CA ILE A 354 -12.24 -20.76 8.81
C ILE A 354 -11.90 -19.52 9.64
N PRO A 355 -11.39 -19.67 10.88
CA PRO A 355 -10.89 -18.55 11.67
C PRO A 355 -9.86 -17.72 10.89
N GLY A 356 -10.00 -16.40 10.92
CA GLY A 356 -9.16 -15.46 10.16
C GLY A 356 -7.65 -15.73 10.26
N PRO A 357 -7.07 -15.94 11.45
CA PRO A 357 -5.65 -16.24 11.60
C PRO A 357 -5.22 -17.54 10.88
N LEU A 358 -6.06 -18.57 10.92
CA LEU A 358 -5.77 -19.84 10.24
C LEU A 358 -5.87 -19.70 8.72
N ALA A 359 -6.86 -18.95 8.23
CA ALA A 359 -7.00 -18.65 6.81
C ALA A 359 -5.84 -17.78 6.28
N PHE A 360 -5.37 -16.81 7.08
CA PHE A 360 -4.22 -15.97 6.79
C PHE A 360 -2.92 -16.80 6.66
N LEU A 361 -2.62 -17.64 7.65
CA LEU A 361 -1.47 -18.55 7.62
C LEU A 361 -1.56 -19.58 6.49
N GLY A 362 -2.74 -20.16 6.30
CA GLY A 362 -2.98 -21.14 5.23
C GLY A 362 -2.73 -20.54 3.85
N SER A 363 -3.17 -19.30 3.63
CA SER A 363 -2.95 -18.57 2.37
C SER A 363 -1.45 -18.31 2.13
N ILE A 364 -0.71 -17.88 3.16
CA ILE A 364 0.77 -17.72 3.07
C ILE A 364 1.43 -19.05 2.73
N ALA A 365 1.06 -20.13 3.42
CA ALA A 365 1.64 -21.45 3.21
C ALA A 365 1.41 -21.94 1.77
N VAL A 366 0.18 -21.81 1.26
CA VAL A 366 -0.15 -22.17 -0.13
C VAL A 366 0.66 -21.34 -1.12
N GLY A 367 0.74 -20.02 -0.93
CA GLY A 367 1.54 -19.14 -1.78
C GLY A 367 3.02 -19.49 -1.80
N ALA A 368 3.60 -19.72 -0.62
CA ALA A 368 5.01 -20.08 -0.46
C ALA A 368 5.31 -21.43 -1.11
N ILE A 369 4.42 -22.42 -0.96
CA ILE A 369 4.53 -23.73 -1.61
C ILE A 369 4.46 -23.57 -3.13
N VAL A 370 3.50 -22.83 -3.66
CA VAL A 370 3.37 -22.60 -5.11
C VAL A 370 4.62 -21.93 -5.67
N THR A 371 5.12 -20.88 -5.00
CA THR A 371 6.39 -20.22 -5.35
C THR A 371 7.53 -21.24 -5.37
N ALA A 372 7.68 -22.01 -4.28
CA ALA A 372 8.77 -22.96 -4.13
C ALA A 372 8.75 -24.05 -5.19
N VAL A 373 7.58 -24.62 -5.47
CA VAL A 373 7.39 -25.65 -6.50
C VAL A 373 7.73 -25.10 -7.88
N LEU A 374 7.22 -23.92 -8.25
CA LEU A 374 7.47 -23.33 -9.56
C LEU A 374 8.96 -23.01 -9.76
N VAL A 375 9.61 -22.38 -8.79
CA VAL A 375 11.05 -22.08 -8.90
C VAL A 375 11.86 -23.38 -8.99
N THR A 376 11.57 -24.36 -8.13
CA THR A 376 12.29 -25.64 -8.10
C THR A 376 12.14 -26.40 -9.42
N VAL A 377 10.96 -26.40 -10.03
CA VAL A 377 10.72 -27.10 -11.31
C VAL A 377 11.36 -26.35 -12.48
N LEU A 378 11.34 -25.02 -12.48
CA LEU A 378 11.83 -24.22 -13.61
C LEU A 378 13.36 -24.03 -13.59
N LYS A 379 13.97 -23.98 -12.41
CA LYS A 379 15.40 -23.67 -12.28
C LYS A 379 16.26 -24.93 -12.55
N PRO A 380 17.29 -24.85 -13.41
CA PRO A 380 18.24 -25.94 -13.60
C PRO A 380 19.12 -26.13 -12.36
N ASP A 381 19.85 -27.25 -12.32
CA ASP A 381 20.81 -27.50 -11.24
C ASP A 381 21.96 -26.49 -11.32
N HIS A 382 22.49 -26.11 -10.17
CA HIS A 382 23.59 -25.15 -10.11
C HIS A 382 24.88 -25.83 -10.54
N VAL A 383 25.53 -25.30 -11.57
CA VAL A 383 26.88 -25.71 -11.99
C VAL A 383 27.88 -24.72 -11.37
N PRO A 384 28.83 -25.18 -10.53
CA PRO A 384 29.86 -24.32 -9.96
C PRO A 384 30.71 -23.67 -11.05
N GLU A 385 31.10 -22.39 -10.89
CA GLU A 385 31.89 -21.65 -11.89
C GLU A 385 33.21 -22.36 -12.30
N ALA A 386 33.78 -23.17 -11.42
CA ALA A 386 34.97 -23.97 -11.70
C ALA A 386 34.73 -25.08 -12.75
N GLU A 387 33.52 -25.64 -12.82
CA GLU A 387 33.14 -26.66 -13.81
C GLU A 387 32.74 -26.01 -15.14
N THR A 388 32.09 -24.84 -15.12
CA THR A 388 31.75 -24.08 -16.33
C THR A 388 33.02 -23.66 -17.10
N ALA A 389 34.08 -23.25 -16.40
CA ALA A 389 35.37 -22.92 -17.02
C ALA A 389 36.07 -24.16 -17.63
N ALA A 390 35.91 -25.34 -17.02
CA ALA A 390 36.46 -26.59 -17.53
C ALA A 390 35.69 -27.13 -18.75
N GLU A 391 34.37 -27.00 -18.77
CA GLU A 391 33.53 -27.34 -19.94
C GLU A 391 33.81 -26.41 -21.13
N THR A 392 34.00 -25.11 -20.89
CA THR A 392 34.33 -24.16 -21.96
C THR A 392 35.74 -24.41 -22.51
N ALA A 393 36.70 -24.81 -21.66
CA ALA A 393 38.07 -25.12 -22.06
C ALA A 393 38.25 -26.50 -22.73
N THR A 394 37.24 -27.37 -22.68
CA THR A 394 37.25 -28.69 -23.34
C THR A 394 36.40 -28.72 -24.62
N ALA A 395 35.66 -27.64 -24.90
CA ALA A 395 34.86 -27.45 -26.11
C ALA A 395 35.59 -26.66 -27.22
N ASP A 396 36.75 -26.07 -26.92
CA ASP A 396 37.76 -25.56 -27.87
C ASP A 396 38.83 -26.63 -28.14
#